data_AF-A0A446CG14-F1
#
_entry.id   AF-A0A446CG14-F1
#
_cell.length_a   1.000
_cell.length_b   1.000
_cell.length_c   1.000
_cell.angle_alpha   90.00
_cell.angle_beta   90.00
_cell.angle_gamma   90.00
#
_symmetry.space_group_name_H-M   'P 1'
#
loop_
_entity.id
_entity.type
_entity.pdbx_description
1 polymer ?
#
loop_
_entity_poly.entity_id
_entity_poly.type
_entity_poly.pdbx_seq_one_letter_code
_entity_poly.pdbx_strand_id
1 'polypeptide(L)'
;MDILNNLMHGFSIAFALDNLMWAVFGVFMGNLIGVLPGMGVLAAISILLPLTYTMPPTAALVMLSGIYYGSQYGGGITSIMLNLPGTGPTIASFISYATEKKVAREPRRFGRGAIEGIAGPEAATSASTQTSFIPTMSLGIPGDPVMALMLGALIIHGIQPGP
;
A
#
# COMPACT_ATOMS: atom_id res chain seq x y z
N MET A 1 -27.33 19.44 4.62
CA MET A 1 -27.55 19.05 3.21
C MET A 1 -26.28 19.16 2.38
N ASP A 2 -25.30 19.97 2.80
CA ASP A 2 -24.05 20.21 2.04
C ASP A 2 -23.11 19.01 1.99
N ILE A 3 -23.06 18.19 3.05
CA ILE A 3 -22.24 16.96 3.07
C ILE A 3 -22.70 15.98 1.98
N LEU A 4 -24.02 15.81 1.81
CA LEU A 4 -24.57 14.92 0.80
C LEU A 4 -24.26 15.41 -0.62
N ASN A 5 -24.35 16.73 -0.83
CA ASN A 5 -23.99 17.36 -2.11
C ASN A 5 -22.48 17.23 -2.42
N ASN A 6 -21.61 17.43 -1.41
CA ASN A 6 -20.17 17.24 -1.57
C ASN A 6 -19.81 15.78 -1.89
N LEU A 7 -20.49 14.82 -1.26
CA LEU A 7 -20.30 13.40 -1.53
C LEU A 7 -20.73 13.03 -2.96
N MET A 8 -21.92 13.49 -3.38
CA MET A 8 -22.41 13.27 -4.74
C MET A 8 -21.49 13.91 -5.79
N HIS A 9 -20.94 15.09 -5.50
CA HIS A 9 -19.98 15.73 -6.38
C HIS A 9 -18.67 14.92 -6.50
N GLY A 10 -18.17 14.37 -5.39
CA GLY A 10 -17.02 13.45 -5.40
C GLY A 10 -17.26 12.21 -6.27
N PHE A 11 -18.44 11.58 -6.16
CA PHE A 11 -18.81 10.47 -7.04
C PHE A 11 -18.88 10.87 -8.51
N SER A 12 -19.42 12.05 -8.83
CA SER A 12 -19.48 12.54 -10.22
C SER A 12 -18.08 12.68 -10.84
N ILE A 13 -17.09 13.10 -10.05
CA ILE A 13 -15.69 13.21 -10.48
C ILE A 13 -15.08 11.81 -10.61
N ALA A 14 -15.33 10.91 -9.66
CA ALA A 14 -14.78 9.55 -9.68
C ALA A 14 -15.27 8.72 -10.89
N PHE A 15 -16.54 8.88 -11.29
CA PHE A 15 -17.12 8.20 -12.45
C PHE A 15 -16.87 8.90 -13.78
N ALA A 16 -16.15 10.03 -13.79
CA ALA A 16 -15.75 10.67 -15.03
C ALA A 16 -14.86 9.73 -15.85
N LEU A 17 -15.15 9.61 -17.15
CA LEU A 17 -14.48 8.65 -18.04
C LEU A 17 -12.96 8.86 -18.06
N ASP A 18 -12.52 10.11 -18.05
CA ASP A 18 -11.09 10.45 -18.01
C ASP A 18 -10.39 9.88 -16.78
N ASN A 19 -10.99 10.04 -15.59
CA ASN A 19 -10.43 9.51 -14.35
C ASN A 19 -10.46 7.98 -14.33
N LEU A 20 -11.52 7.37 -14.88
CA LEU A 20 -11.61 5.92 -14.98
C LEU A 20 -10.53 5.35 -15.90
N MET A 21 -10.24 6.01 -17.02
CA MET A 21 -9.15 5.60 -17.91
C MET A 21 -7.79 5.68 -17.20
N TRP A 22 -7.53 6.74 -16.45
CA TRP A 22 -6.33 6.85 -15.63
C TRP A 22 -6.27 5.80 -14.52
N ALA A 23 -7.40 5.43 -13.93
CA ALA A 23 -7.49 4.34 -12.96
C ALA A 23 -7.10 3.00 -13.60
N VAL A 24 -7.68 2.68 -14.76
CA VAL A 24 -7.38 1.43 -15.50
C VAL A 24 -5.91 1.39 -15.90
N PHE A 25 -5.38 2.48 -16.42
CA PHE A 25 -3.96 2.59 -16.77
C PHE A 25 -3.06 2.40 -15.54
N GLY A 26 -3.41 3.06 -14.41
CA GLY A 26 -2.69 2.93 -13.15
C GLY A 26 -2.70 1.50 -12.62
N VAL A 27 -3.86 0.84 -12.61
CA VAL A 27 -3.98 -0.57 -12.18
C VAL A 27 -3.18 -1.50 -13.10
N PHE A 28 -3.24 -1.28 -14.42
CA PHE A 28 -2.51 -2.08 -15.38
C PHE A 28 -0.99 -1.97 -15.19
N MET A 29 -0.47 -0.73 -15.11
CA MET A 29 0.94 -0.48 -14.83
C MET A 29 1.35 -0.98 -13.45
N GLY A 30 0.51 -0.77 -12.44
CA GLY A 30 0.71 -1.29 -11.09
C GLY A 30 0.86 -2.81 -11.09
N ASN A 31 0.00 -3.52 -11.80
CA ASN A 31 0.06 -4.97 -11.91
C ASN A 31 1.34 -5.44 -12.63
N LEU A 32 1.70 -4.80 -13.75
CA LEU A 32 2.93 -5.11 -14.48
C LEU A 32 4.19 -4.94 -13.61
N ILE A 33 4.26 -3.84 -12.86
CA ILE A 33 5.40 -3.56 -11.98
C ILE A 33 5.35 -4.48 -10.74
N GLY A 34 4.17 -4.73 -10.19
CA GLY A 34 3.97 -5.58 -9.01
C GLY A 34 4.33 -7.05 -9.25
N VAL A 35 4.21 -7.54 -10.49
CA VAL A 35 4.66 -8.89 -10.84
C VAL A 35 6.19 -9.04 -10.72
N LEU A 36 6.96 -7.96 -10.64
CA LEU A 36 8.41 -8.07 -10.51
C LEU A 36 8.81 -8.38 -9.05
N PRO A 37 9.48 -9.52 -8.80
CA PRO A 37 9.83 -9.94 -7.44
C PRO A 37 10.76 -8.93 -6.78
N GLY A 38 10.42 -8.56 -5.55
CA GLY A 38 11.20 -7.59 -4.78
C GLY A 38 10.89 -6.12 -5.07
N MET A 39 10.08 -5.81 -6.08
CA MET A 39 9.58 -4.44 -6.29
C MET A 39 8.29 -4.22 -5.50
N GLY A 40 8.41 -3.46 -4.41
CA GLY A 40 7.27 -3.02 -3.63
C GLY A 40 6.48 -1.91 -4.31
N VAL A 41 5.30 -1.62 -3.76
CA VAL A 41 4.38 -0.58 -4.23
C VAL A 41 5.04 0.80 -4.31
N LEU A 42 5.98 1.09 -3.41
CA LEU A 42 6.76 2.32 -3.41
C LEU A 42 7.60 2.51 -4.66
N ALA A 43 8.27 1.46 -5.14
CA ALA A 43 9.10 1.56 -6.33
C ALA A 43 8.23 1.89 -7.56
N ALA A 44 7.06 1.25 -7.66
CA ALA A 44 6.09 1.52 -8.73
C ALA A 44 5.60 2.97 -8.71
N ILE A 45 5.25 3.48 -7.52
CA ILE A 45 4.80 4.86 -7.35
C ILE A 45 5.94 5.85 -7.67
N SER A 46 7.15 5.63 -7.16
CA SER A 46 8.29 6.51 -7.41
C SER A 46 8.70 6.57 -8.89
N ILE A 47 8.65 5.45 -9.61
CA ILE A 47 8.95 5.38 -11.05
C ILE A 47 7.93 6.18 -11.86
N LEU A 48 6.66 6.16 -11.46
CA LEU A 48 5.56 6.80 -12.19
C LEU A 48 5.18 8.19 -11.63
N LEU A 49 5.76 8.61 -10.50
CA LEU A 49 5.54 9.93 -9.92
C LEU A 49 5.85 11.08 -10.89
N PRO A 50 6.94 11.06 -11.69
CA PRO A 50 7.23 12.15 -12.63
C PRO A 50 6.12 12.35 -13.67
N LEU A 51 5.41 11.29 -14.03
CA LEU A 51 4.29 11.32 -14.97
C LEU A 51 3.08 12.07 -14.37
N THR A 52 2.96 12.13 -13.05
CA THR A 52 1.86 12.85 -12.38
C THR A 52 2.00 14.37 -12.46
N TYR A 53 3.20 14.91 -12.67
CA TYR A 53 3.44 16.35 -12.70
C TYR A 53 2.85 17.05 -13.92
N THR A 54 2.53 16.31 -14.98
CA THR A 54 1.91 16.84 -16.20
C THR A 54 0.38 16.69 -16.19
N MET A 55 -0.19 16.14 -15.13
CA MET A 55 -1.61 15.77 -15.05
C MET A 55 -2.40 16.67 -14.09
N PRO A 56 -3.73 16.78 -14.27
CA PRO A 56 -4.61 17.33 -13.25
C PRO A 56 -4.47 16.54 -11.92
N PRO A 57 -4.55 17.21 -10.75
CA PRO A 57 -4.38 16.56 -9.46
C PRO A 57 -5.33 15.38 -9.21
N THR A 58 -6.57 15.47 -9.70
CA THR A 58 -7.57 14.40 -9.61
C THR A 58 -7.13 13.14 -10.35
N ALA A 59 -6.68 13.29 -11.61
CA ALA A 59 -6.21 12.18 -12.42
C ALA A 59 -4.93 11.55 -11.85
N ALA A 60 -4.00 12.37 -11.35
CA ALA A 60 -2.79 11.92 -10.68
C ALA A 60 -3.11 11.05 -9.44
N LEU A 61 -4.00 11.52 -8.56
CA LEU A 61 -4.41 10.79 -7.37
C LEU A 61 -5.10 9.46 -7.71
N VAL A 62 -5.96 9.47 -8.73
CA VAL A 62 -6.65 8.25 -9.20
C VAL A 62 -5.66 7.24 -9.80
N MET A 63 -4.72 7.70 -10.63
CA MET A 63 -3.68 6.85 -11.21
C MET A 63 -2.77 6.25 -10.13
N LEU A 64 -2.27 7.06 -9.18
CA LEU A 64 -1.42 6.59 -8.08
C LEU A 64 -2.14 5.58 -7.18
N SER A 65 -3.43 5.81 -6.90
CA SER A 65 -4.27 4.86 -6.18
C SER A 65 -4.44 3.55 -6.96
N GLY A 66 -4.63 3.63 -8.28
CA GLY A 66 -4.67 2.47 -9.17
C GLY A 66 -3.37 1.67 -9.15
N ILE A 67 -2.22 2.35 -9.22
CA ILE A 67 -0.89 1.72 -9.13
C ILE A 67 -0.73 1.01 -7.78
N TYR A 68 -1.16 1.64 -6.69
CA TYR A 68 -1.09 1.06 -5.35
C TYR A 68 -1.81 -0.28 -5.26
N TYR A 69 -3.09 -0.30 -5.63
CA TYR A 69 -3.89 -1.53 -5.56
C TYR A 69 -3.44 -2.55 -6.61
N GLY A 70 -3.14 -2.13 -7.84
CA GLY A 70 -2.66 -3.01 -8.90
C GLY A 70 -1.34 -3.71 -8.53
N SER A 71 -0.41 -2.99 -7.93
CA SER A 71 0.88 -3.54 -7.49
C SER A 71 0.74 -4.54 -6.35
N GLN A 72 -0.19 -4.31 -5.40
CA GLN A 72 -0.49 -5.27 -4.33
C GLN A 72 -0.99 -6.61 -4.88
N TYR A 73 -1.91 -6.58 -5.86
CA TYR A 73 -2.40 -7.81 -6.50
C TYR A 73 -1.34 -8.48 -7.37
N GLY A 74 -0.56 -7.71 -8.13
CA GLY A 74 0.55 -8.22 -8.94
C GLY A 74 1.64 -8.91 -8.11
N GLY A 75 1.99 -8.32 -6.96
CA GLY A 75 2.94 -8.91 -6.01
C GLY A 75 2.46 -10.26 -5.48
N GLY A 76 1.15 -10.39 -5.21
CA GLY A 76 0.53 -11.65 -4.83
C GLY A 76 0.72 -12.76 -5.87
N ILE A 77 0.56 -12.45 -7.16
CA ILE A 77 0.77 -13.42 -8.26
C ILE A 77 2.21 -13.97 -8.23
N THR A 78 3.19 -13.09 -8.07
CA THR A 78 4.61 -13.46 -8.04
C THR A 78 5.00 -14.19 -6.77
N SER A 79 4.45 -13.81 -5.61
CA SER A 79 4.62 -14.55 -4.36
C SER A 79 4.09 -15.99 -4.46
N ILE A 80 2.95 -16.19 -5.15
CA ILE A 80 2.39 -17.53 -5.38
C ILE A 80 3.29 -18.33 -6.33
N MET A 81 3.70 -17.74 -7.46
CA MET A 81 4.53 -18.41 -8.47
C MET A 81 5.94 -18.77 -7.96
N LEU A 82 6.55 -17.90 -7.16
CA LEU A 82 7.92 -18.09 -6.64
C LEU A 82 7.95 -18.67 -5.23
N ASN A 83 6.80 -18.97 -4.63
CA ASN A 83 6.65 -19.46 -3.26
C ASN A 83 7.41 -18.58 -2.23
N LEU A 84 7.40 -17.27 -2.46
CA LEU A 84 7.96 -16.30 -1.52
C LEU A 84 6.87 -15.81 -0.55
N PRO A 85 7.19 -15.61 0.74
CA PRO A 85 6.22 -15.23 1.77
C PRO A 85 5.75 -13.78 1.62
N GLY A 86 5.01 -13.45 0.55
CA GLY A 86 4.41 -12.14 0.30
C GLY A 86 5.39 -11.02 -0.03
N THR A 87 4.86 -9.86 -0.39
CA THR A 87 5.59 -8.60 -0.60
C THR A 87 5.32 -7.62 0.54
N GLY A 88 6.36 -6.98 1.07
CA GLY A 88 6.24 -5.89 2.06
C GLY A 88 5.63 -6.32 3.42
N PRO A 89 4.57 -5.65 3.92
CA PRO A 89 3.94 -5.93 5.23
C PRO A 89 3.48 -7.38 5.42
N THR A 90 3.14 -8.06 4.32
CA THR A 90 2.65 -9.44 4.32
C THR A 90 3.68 -10.40 4.92
N ILE A 91 4.97 -10.14 4.74
CA ILE A 91 6.05 -10.96 5.32
C ILE A 91 5.97 -10.92 6.86
N ALA A 92 5.76 -9.74 7.45
CA ALA A 92 5.65 -9.57 8.90
C ALA A 92 4.44 -10.33 9.46
N SER A 93 3.29 -10.21 8.79
CA SER A 93 2.09 -11.01 9.08
C SER A 93 2.36 -12.51 9.03
N PHE A 94 3.05 -12.98 7.99
CA PHE A 94 3.32 -14.40 7.78
C PHE A 94 4.28 -14.96 8.83
N ILE A 95 5.34 -14.21 9.17
CA ILE A 95 6.28 -14.57 10.24
C ILE A 95 5.56 -14.60 11.59
N SER A 96 4.70 -13.62 11.87
CA SER A 96 3.90 -13.59 13.10
C SER A 96 3.01 -14.82 13.21
N TYR A 97 2.24 -15.14 12.15
CA TYR A 97 1.40 -16.34 12.10
C TYR A 97 2.21 -17.63 12.29
N ALA A 98 3.33 -17.76 11.59
CA ALA A 98 4.20 -18.94 11.68
C ALA A 98 4.80 -19.09 13.09
N THR A 99 5.18 -17.99 13.72
CA THR A 99 5.73 -17.96 15.08
C THR A 99 4.67 -18.35 16.10
N GLU A 100 3.48 -17.76 16.03
CA GLU A 100 2.36 -18.11 16.91
C GLU A 100 1.97 -19.57 16.76
N LYS A 101 1.83 -20.07 15.53
CA LYS A 101 1.50 -21.48 15.28
C LYS A 101 2.56 -22.43 15.84
N LYS A 102 3.84 -22.04 15.79
CA LYS A 102 4.96 -22.84 16.30
C LYS A 102 5.01 -22.88 17.84
N VAL A 103 4.62 -21.79 18.50
CA VAL A 103 4.63 -21.66 19.97
C VAL A 103 3.30 -22.09 20.61
N ALA A 104 2.22 -22.15 19.83
CA ALA A 104 0.90 -22.51 20.31
C ALA A 104 0.85 -23.93 20.87
N ARG A 105 0.15 -24.08 22.00
CA ARG A 105 -0.13 -25.39 22.62
C ARG A 105 -0.97 -26.30 21.72
N GLU A 106 -1.87 -25.71 20.92
CA GLU A 106 -2.73 -26.44 19.99
C GLU A 106 -2.66 -25.88 18.56
N PRO A 107 -1.62 -26.25 17.79
CA PRO A 107 -1.41 -25.74 16.43
C PRO A 107 -2.51 -26.10 15.43
N ARG A 108 -3.37 -27.09 15.74
CA ARG A 108 -4.48 -27.54 14.88
C ARG A 108 -5.64 -26.55 14.77
N ARG A 109 -5.75 -25.59 15.71
CA ARG A 109 -6.76 -24.52 15.66
C ARG A 109 -6.47 -23.47 14.58
N PHE A 110 -5.20 -23.30 14.20
CA PHE A 110 -4.76 -22.36 13.17
C PHE A 110 -5.30 -22.77 11.79
N GLY A 111 -5.98 -21.85 11.10
CA GLY A 111 -6.72 -22.13 9.87
C GLY A 111 -8.17 -22.63 10.08
N ARG A 112 -8.62 -22.79 11.33
CA ARG A 112 -10.00 -23.18 11.69
C ARG A 112 -10.72 -22.12 12.54
N GLY A 113 -10.25 -20.87 12.52
CA GLY A 113 -10.83 -19.77 13.30
C GLY A 113 -10.17 -19.49 14.65
N ALA A 114 -8.91 -19.88 14.84
CA ALA A 114 -8.11 -19.39 15.97
C ALA A 114 -7.99 -17.86 15.93
N ILE A 115 -8.42 -17.16 16.99
CA ILE A 115 -8.32 -15.70 17.11
C ILE A 115 -6.85 -15.28 17.09
N GLU A 116 -6.00 -16.08 17.72
CA GLU A 116 -4.55 -15.87 17.80
C GLU A 116 -3.98 -15.72 16.39
N GLY A 117 -4.34 -16.62 15.48
CA GLY A 117 -3.91 -16.60 14.08
C GLY A 117 -4.44 -15.45 13.21
N ILE A 118 -5.23 -14.52 13.78
CA ILE A 118 -5.61 -13.25 13.14
C ILE A 118 -5.04 -12.07 13.92
N ALA A 119 -5.14 -12.09 15.25
CA ALA A 119 -4.70 -11.02 16.12
C ALA A 119 -3.18 -10.76 16.02
N GLY A 120 -2.36 -11.81 16.03
CA GLY A 120 -0.90 -11.68 15.90
C GLY A 120 -0.48 -11.12 14.54
N PRO A 121 -0.96 -11.67 13.42
CA PRO A 121 -0.68 -11.13 12.09
C PRO A 121 -1.14 -9.67 11.90
N GLU A 122 -2.34 -9.32 12.36
CA GLU A 122 -2.87 -7.96 12.24
C GLU A 122 -2.04 -6.95 13.05
N ALA A 123 -1.65 -7.32 14.27
CA ALA A 123 -0.75 -6.50 15.08
C ALA A 123 0.63 -6.34 14.42
N ALA A 124 1.16 -7.39 13.78
CA ALA A 124 2.43 -7.35 13.08
C ALA A 124 2.38 -6.46 11.82
N THR A 125 1.29 -6.53 11.05
CA THR A 125 1.06 -5.62 9.91
C THR A 125 0.99 -4.17 10.38
N SER A 126 0.20 -3.90 11.42
CA SER A 126 0.08 -2.55 11.98
C SER A 126 1.41 -2.00 12.50
N ALA A 127 2.20 -2.86 13.16
CA ALA A 127 3.55 -2.52 13.60
C ALA A 127 4.51 -2.26 12.43
N SER A 128 4.36 -2.97 11.31
CA SER A 128 5.16 -2.74 10.10
C SER A 128 4.92 -1.36 9.50
N THR A 129 3.67 -0.90 9.45
CA THR A 129 3.31 0.44 9.00
C THR A 129 3.85 1.52 9.95
N GLN A 130 3.86 1.27 11.26
CA GLN A 130 4.50 2.18 12.22
C GLN A 130 6.02 2.21 12.06
N THR A 131 6.67 1.09 11.75
CA THR A 131 8.12 1.07 11.53
C THR A 131 8.52 1.79 10.23
N SER A 132 7.63 1.92 9.24
CA SER A 132 7.83 2.79 8.07
C SER A 132 8.07 4.26 8.44
N PHE A 133 7.65 4.72 9.62
CA PHE A 133 7.97 6.08 10.08
C PHE A 133 9.45 6.28 10.36
N ILE A 134 10.19 5.24 10.78
CA ILE A 134 11.60 5.36 11.14
C ILE A 134 12.43 5.87 9.93
N PRO A 135 12.44 5.21 8.76
CA PRO A 135 13.19 5.73 7.61
C PRO A 135 12.61 7.05 7.10
N THR A 136 11.30 7.25 7.20
CA THR A 136 10.65 8.49 6.76
C THR A 136 11.11 9.69 7.59
N MET A 137 11.15 9.56 8.92
CA MET A 137 11.53 10.63 9.84
C MET A 137 13.04 10.79 9.99
N SER A 138 13.81 9.70 9.84
CA SER A 138 15.27 9.75 10.03
C SER A 138 16.05 10.03 8.74
N LEU A 139 15.56 9.60 7.57
CA LEU A 139 16.26 9.73 6.30
C LEU A 139 15.48 10.57 5.28
N GLY A 140 14.24 10.96 5.57
CA GLY A 140 13.36 11.58 4.57
C GLY A 140 12.96 10.61 3.44
N ILE A 141 13.22 9.30 3.60
CA ILE A 141 12.90 8.29 2.59
C ILE A 141 11.64 7.55 3.03
N PRO A 142 10.53 7.65 2.29
CA PRO A 142 9.27 7.02 2.70
C PRO A 142 9.37 5.49 2.70
N GLY A 143 8.99 4.88 3.82
CA GLY A 143 8.97 3.41 4.00
C GLY A 143 7.74 2.71 3.41
N ASP A 144 6.64 3.46 3.18
CA ASP A 144 5.48 3.02 2.42
C ASP A 144 4.78 4.22 1.73
N PRO A 145 3.79 4.00 0.83
CA PRO A 145 3.12 5.07 0.09
C PRO A 145 2.37 6.07 0.97
N VAL A 146 1.83 5.62 2.12
CA VAL A 146 1.16 6.51 3.08
C VAL A 146 2.19 7.45 3.70
N MET A 147 3.38 6.95 4.02
CA MET A 147 4.49 7.78 4.50
C MET A 147 4.99 8.78 3.46
N ALA A 148 4.92 8.48 2.17
CA ALA A 148 5.26 9.43 1.11
C ALA A 148 4.27 10.62 1.08
N LEU A 149 2.98 10.35 1.25
CA LEU A 149 1.96 11.39 1.38
C LEU A 149 2.14 12.20 2.67
N MET A 150 2.43 11.53 3.79
CA MET A 150 2.74 12.18 5.06
C MET A 150 3.98 13.08 4.95
N LEU A 151 5.05 12.63 4.30
CA LEU A 151 6.25 13.42 4.04
C LEU A 151 5.92 14.68 3.23
N GLY A 152 5.13 14.56 2.17
CA GLY A 152 4.66 15.71 1.39
C GLY A 152 3.85 16.69 2.25
N ALA A 153 2.93 16.18 3.08
CA ALA A 153 2.14 17.00 3.99
C ALA A 153 3.00 17.70 5.06
N LEU A 154 4.01 17.02 5.61
CA LEU A 154 4.93 17.57 6.60
C LEU A 154 5.78 18.70 6.00
N ILE A 155 6.32 18.51 4.80
CA ILE A 155 7.09 19.54 4.08
C ILE A 155 6.23 20.78 3.82
N ILE A 156 4.96 20.60 3.42
CA ILE A 156 4.01 21.71 3.23
C ILE A 156 3.79 22.49 4.54
N HIS A 157 3.80 21.81 5.69
CA HIS A 157 3.67 22.43 7.02
C HIS A 157 5.01 22.92 7.61
N GLY A 158 6.09 22.89 6.83
CA GLY A 158 7.42 23.37 7.26
C GLY A 158 8.14 22.42 8.22
N ILE A 159 7.68 21.18 8.36
CA ILE A 159 8.36 20.13 9.11
C ILE A 159 9.23 19.36 8.12
N GLN A 160 10.56 19.44 8.28
CA GLN A 160 11.54 18.72 7.47
C GLN A 160 11.90 17.39 8.14
N PRO A 161 11.46 16.23 7.60
CA PRO A 161 11.86 14.93 8.13
C PRO A 161 13.17 14.48 7.49
N GLY A 162 14.09 13.95 8.30
CA GLY A 162 15.47 13.68 7.91
C GLY A 162 16.44 14.84 8.19
N PRO A 163 17.75 14.64 7.95
CA PRO A 163 18.76 15.69 8.01
C PRO A 163 18.61 16.74 6.90
#